data_AF-A0A8T3YV59-F1
#
_entry.id   AF-A0A8T3YV59-F1
#
_cell.length_a   1.000
_cell.length_b   1.000
_cell.length_c   1.000
_cell.angle_alpha   90.00
_cell.angle_beta   90.00
_cell.angle_gamma   90.00
#
_symmetry.space_group_name_H-M   'P 1'
#
loop_
_entity.id
_entity.type
_entity.pdbx_description
1 polymer ?
#
loop_
_entity_poly.entity_id
_entity_poly.type
_entity_poly.pdbx_seq_one_letter_code
_entity_poly.pdbx_strand_id
1 'polypeptide(L)'
;MLDERKLKQIEKNVPIMINEGEISRDESNKKLVKFFLENALLSLNTTKILNEISFKSDVKKRFGFIDDNFEAYLWVINTSYYSMFYMAGALLASISIKIKSEIGIHKKTFETLVYYFYLNKRIAKHYLDEFEEAQTECQELLGREEPIALMQRKAKELILKYDSEMEKRSTFTYEMGQKTKSTKAITSLERAAEFYNECLKILN
;
A
#
# COMPACT_ATOMS: atom_id res chain seq x y z
N MET A 1 -9.30 -7.56 6.89
CA MET A 1 -9.51 -7.45 8.35
C MET A 1 -8.88 -8.66 9.03
N LEU A 2 -8.08 -8.42 10.05
CA LEU A 2 -7.40 -9.37 10.90
C LEU A 2 -8.41 -10.10 11.80
N ASP A 3 -8.98 -11.19 11.32
CA ASP A 3 -9.75 -12.11 12.14
C ASP A 3 -8.86 -13.17 12.84
N GLU A 4 -9.43 -13.96 13.75
CA GLU A 4 -8.69 -15.00 14.47
C GLU A 4 -8.10 -16.07 13.53
N ARG A 5 -8.75 -16.37 12.41
CA ARG A 5 -8.25 -17.35 11.44
C ARG A 5 -6.99 -16.83 10.78
N LYS A 6 -7.00 -15.56 10.37
CA LYS A 6 -5.86 -14.88 9.75
C LYS A 6 -4.70 -14.73 10.72
N LEU A 7 -4.97 -14.40 11.99
CA LEU A 7 -3.94 -14.35 13.03
C LEU A 7 -3.26 -15.71 13.23
N LYS A 8 -4.04 -16.80 13.36
CA LYS A 8 -3.50 -18.17 13.45
C LYS A 8 -2.69 -18.55 12.20
N GLN A 9 -3.13 -18.11 11.03
CA GLN A 9 -2.40 -18.33 9.79
C GLN A 9 -1.05 -17.61 9.79
N ILE A 10 -1.01 -16.35 10.25
CA ILE A 10 0.22 -15.56 10.38
C ILE A 10 1.18 -16.19 11.40
N GLU A 11 0.67 -16.61 12.56
CA GLU A 11 1.43 -17.33 13.59
C GLU A 11 2.06 -18.62 13.07
N LYS A 12 1.41 -19.28 12.11
CA LYS A 12 1.96 -20.46 11.44
C LYS A 12 2.93 -20.11 10.31
N ASN A 13 2.60 -19.10 9.49
CA ASN A 13 3.35 -18.76 8.28
C ASN A 13 4.70 -18.12 8.57
N VAL A 14 4.77 -17.17 9.50
CA VAL A 14 6.00 -16.40 9.74
C VAL A 14 7.15 -17.30 10.22
N PRO A 15 6.95 -18.26 11.14
CA PRO A 15 7.99 -19.25 11.46
C PRO A 15 8.45 -20.08 10.25
N ILE A 16 7.54 -20.45 9.35
CA ILE A 16 7.89 -21.17 8.10
C ILE A 16 8.78 -20.29 7.22
N MET A 17 8.39 -19.02 6.98
CA MET A 17 9.18 -18.06 6.21
C MET A 17 10.57 -17.79 6.83
N ILE A 18 10.68 -17.83 8.16
CA ILE A 18 11.97 -17.74 8.87
C ILE A 18 12.82 -18.98 8.58
N ASN A 19 12.24 -20.19 8.69
CA ASN A 19 12.94 -21.45 8.43
C ASN A 19 13.38 -21.60 6.96
N GLU A 20 12.58 -21.08 6.03
CA GLU A 20 12.88 -21.03 4.60
C GLU A 20 13.89 -19.92 4.24
N GLY A 21 14.25 -19.07 5.22
CA GLY A 21 15.21 -17.99 5.05
C GLY A 21 14.68 -16.77 4.31
N GLU A 22 13.37 -16.71 4.03
CA GLU A 22 12.71 -15.55 3.43
C GLU A 22 12.66 -14.35 4.39
N ILE A 23 12.53 -14.63 5.69
CA ILE A 23 12.68 -13.67 6.78
C ILE A 23 13.94 -14.03 7.55
N SER A 24 14.75 -13.03 7.88
CA SER A 24 15.96 -13.24 8.66
C SER A 24 16.19 -12.10 9.64
N ARG A 25 16.93 -12.40 10.71
CA ARG A 25 17.45 -11.37 11.60
C ARG A 25 18.88 -11.01 11.20
N ASP A 26 19.13 -9.73 10.96
CA ASP A 26 20.41 -9.18 10.54
C ASP A 26 20.56 -7.79 11.17
N GLU A 27 21.49 -7.64 12.13
CA GLU A 27 21.73 -6.36 12.81
C GLU A 27 22.15 -5.25 11.84
N SER A 28 22.79 -5.60 10.72
CA SER A 28 23.14 -4.60 9.71
C SER A 28 21.91 -3.99 9.05
N ASN A 29 20.73 -4.61 9.15
CA ASN A 29 19.48 -4.11 8.61
C ASN A 29 19.00 -2.82 9.30
N LYS A 30 19.40 -2.59 10.56
CA LYS A 30 19.08 -1.34 11.28
C LYS A 30 19.55 -0.08 10.56
N LYS A 31 20.60 -0.17 9.74
CA LYS A 31 21.08 0.96 8.91
C LYS A 31 20.02 1.44 7.90
N LEU A 32 19.06 0.59 7.55
CA LEU A 32 17.97 0.92 6.63
C LEU A 32 16.81 1.65 7.29
N VAL A 33 16.77 1.76 8.63
CA VAL A 33 15.69 2.48 9.34
C VAL A 33 15.54 3.90 8.80
N LYS A 34 16.67 4.62 8.65
CA LYS A 34 16.68 5.98 8.12
C LYS A 34 16.14 6.03 6.68
N PHE A 35 16.61 5.12 5.82
CA PHE A 35 16.13 5.01 4.44
C PHE A 35 14.61 4.81 4.38
N PHE A 36 14.08 3.88 5.18
CA PHE A 36 12.65 3.61 5.22
C PHE A 36 11.84 4.78 5.77
N LEU A 37 12.30 5.44 6.83
CA LEU A 37 11.64 6.63 7.39
C LEU A 37 11.59 7.79 6.39
N GLU A 38 12.72 8.06 5.72
CA GLU A 38 12.79 9.12 4.70
C GLU A 38 11.83 8.85 3.54
N ASN A 39 11.76 7.59 3.07
CA ASN A 39 10.82 7.22 2.02
C ASN A 39 9.36 7.24 2.48
N ALA A 40 9.06 6.82 3.72
CA ALA A 40 7.72 6.92 4.28
C ALA A 40 7.24 8.38 4.32
N LEU A 41 8.09 9.30 4.80
CA LEU A 41 7.79 10.72 4.85
C LEU A 41 7.66 11.34 3.45
N LEU A 42 8.55 10.96 2.52
CA LEU A 42 8.48 11.40 1.14
C LEU A 42 7.17 10.97 0.47
N SER A 43 6.79 9.70 0.63
CA SER A 43 5.52 9.17 0.12
C SER A 43 4.33 9.91 0.74
N LEU A 44 4.31 10.13 2.05
CA LEU A 44 3.24 10.87 2.73
C LEU A 44 3.12 12.31 2.22
N ASN A 45 4.24 13.01 2.04
CA ASN A 45 4.25 14.36 1.49
C ASN A 45 3.79 14.38 0.03
N THR A 46 4.18 13.37 -0.75
CA THR A 46 3.70 13.19 -2.13
C THR A 46 2.19 12.99 -2.15
N THR A 47 1.63 12.16 -1.26
CA THR A 47 0.19 11.97 -1.10
C THR A 47 -0.52 13.29 -0.83
N LYS A 48 -0.01 14.10 0.11
CA LYS A 48 -0.56 15.43 0.42
C LYS A 48 -0.56 16.34 -0.79
N ILE A 49 0.55 16.40 -1.54
CA ILE A 49 0.65 17.20 -2.76
C ILE A 49 -0.37 16.76 -3.81
N LEU A 50 -0.47 15.46 -4.08
CA LEU A 50 -1.41 14.91 -5.06
C LEU A 50 -2.87 15.16 -4.65
N ASN A 51 -3.17 15.07 -3.36
CA ASN A 51 -4.48 15.38 -2.81
C ASN A 51 -4.82 16.86 -3.02
N GLU A 52 -3.91 17.76 -2.64
CA GLU A 52 -4.06 19.21 -2.83
C GLU A 52 -4.29 19.57 -4.30
N ILE A 53 -3.47 19.03 -5.21
CA ILE A 53 -3.62 19.25 -6.65
C ILE A 53 -4.97 18.71 -7.14
N SER A 54 -5.47 17.59 -6.61
CA SER A 54 -6.76 17.02 -7.06
C SER A 54 -7.96 17.89 -6.68
N PHE A 55 -7.94 18.51 -5.50
CA PHE A 55 -9.10 19.22 -4.94
C PHE A 55 -9.08 20.74 -5.09
N LYS A 56 -7.91 21.37 -5.31
CA LYS A 56 -7.79 22.84 -5.31
C LYS A 56 -7.42 23.41 -6.69
N SER A 57 -8.38 24.05 -7.35
CA SER A 57 -8.17 24.68 -8.66
C SER A 57 -7.06 25.74 -8.65
N ASP A 58 -6.91 26.50 -7.56
CA ASP A 58 -5.83 27.50 -7.45
C ASP A 58 -4.44 26.87 -7.43
N VAL A 59 -4.32 25.64 -6.91
CA VAL A 59 -3.07 24.89 -6.94
C VAL A 59 -2.79 24.42 -8.37
N LYS A 60 -3.79 23.87 -9.08
CA LYS A 60 -3.67 23.44 -10.49
C LYS A 60 -3.18 24.58 -11.39
N LYS A 61 -3.79 25.76 -11.26
CA LYS A 61 -3.47 26.95 -12.06
C LYS A 61 -2.02 27.42 -11.92
N ARG A 62 -1.37 27.20 -10.77
CA ARG A 62 0.04 27.58 -10.56
C ARG A 62 1.02 26.78 -11.42
N PHE A 63 0.64 25.58 -11.86
CA PHE A 63 1.51 24.75 -12.70
C PHE A 63 1.41 25.11 -14.19
N GLY A 64 0.32 25.75 -14.63
CA GLY A 64 0.15 26.22 -16.02
C GLY A 64 -0.04 25.14 -17.08
N PHE A 65 0.14 23.86 -16.75
CA PHE A 65 -0.06 22.70 -17.65
C PHE A 65 -1.06 21.66 -17.12
N ILE A 66 -1.62 21.87 -15.93
CA ILE A 66 -2.59 20.96 -15.31
C ILE A 66 -4.00 21.43 -15.65
N ASP A 67 -4.80 20.54 -16.25
CA ASP A 67 -6.21 20.80 -16.56
C ASP A 67 -7.06 20.96 -15.29
N ASP A 68 -8.10 21.79 -15.34
CA ASP A 68 -8.99 22.02 -14.19
C ASP A 68 -9.71 20.73 -13.73
N ASN A 69 -9.93 19.77 -14.63
CA ASN A 69 -10.54 18.47 -14.34
C ASN A 69 -9.51 17.39 -13.95
N PHE A 70 -8.23 17.74 -13.81
CA PHE A 70 -7.22 16.78 -13.37
C PHE A 70 -7.51 16.28 -11.95
N GLU A 71 -7.54 14.95 -11.78
CA GLU A 71 -7.72 14.28 -10.50
C GLU A 71 -6.70 13.15 -10.35
N ALA A 72 -5.97 13.14 -9.24
CA ALA A 72 -4.93 12.17 -8.95
C ALA A 72 -5.34 11.15 -7.87
N TYR A 73 -6.64 10.94 -7.63
CA TYR A 73 -7.14 10.09 -6.53
C TYR A 73 -6.51 8.69 -6.50
N LEU A 74 -6.31 8.08 -7.67
CA LEU A 74 -5.61 6.81 -7.79
C LEU A 74 -4.18 6.86 -7.21
N TRP A 75 -3.44 7.92 -7.54
CA TRP A 75 -2.08 8.13 -7.07
C TRP A 75 -2.03 8.55 -5.60
N VAL A 76 -3.06 9.24 -5.09
CA VAL A 76 -3.23 9.51 -3.66
C VAL A 76 -3.34 8.18 -2.89
N ILE A 77 -4.21 7.27 -3.32
CA ILE A 77 -4.37 5.94 -2.69
C ILE A 77 -3.06 5.14 -2.76
N ASN A 78 -2.42 5.10 -3.93
CA ASN A 78 -1.15 4.39 -4.12
C ASN A 78 -0.04 4.92 -3.20
N THR A 79 0.20 6.23 -3.22
CA THR A 79 1.28 6.84 -2.43
C THR A 79 1.01 6.77 -0.93
N SER A 80 -0.27 6.76 -0.52
CA SER A 80 -0.68 6.52 0.87
C SER A 80 -0.24 5.13 1.33
N TYR A 81 -0.53 4.10 0.51
CA TYR A 81 -0.11 2.74 0.79
C TYR A 81 1.42 2.62 0.88
N TYR A 82 2.17 3.23 -0.05
CA TYR A 82 3.65 3.19 0.00
C TYR A 82 4.23 3.89 1.23
N SER A 83 3.61 4.98 1.69
CA SER A 83 3.99 5.60 2.97
C SER A 83 3.90 4.61 4.12
N MET A 84 2.76 3.90 4.22
CA MET A 84 2.55 2.89 5.26
C MET A 84 3.51 1.70 5.09
N PHE A 85 3.74 1.24 3.86
CA PHE A 85 4.64 0.14 3.55
C PHE A 85 6.09 0.44 3.95
N TYR A 86 6.59 1.64 3.64
CA TYR A 86 7.92 2.04 4.05
C TYR A 86 8.02 2.22 5.57
N MET A 87 6.97 2.72 6.23
CA MET A 87 6.94 2.80 7.69
C MET A 87 6.96 1.40 8.34
N ALA A 88 6.24 0.43 7.78
CA ALA A 88 6.33 -0.97 8.19
C ALA A 88 7.76 -1.51 8.02
N GLY A 89 8.43 -1.17 6.91
CA GLY A 89 9.84 -1.47 6.69
C GLY A 89 10.76 -0.87 7.76
N ALA A 90 10.54 0.38 8.16
CA ALA A 90 11.31 1.04 9.21
C ALA A 90 11.17 0.32 10.57
N LEU A 91 9.96 -0.07 10.93
CA LEU A 91 9.68 -0.84 12.15
C LEU A 91 10.35 -2.21 12.16
N LEU A 92 10.25 -2.95 11.05
CA LEU A 92 10.93 -4.25 10.95
C LEU A 92 12.46 -4.09 10.99
N ALA A 93 13.00 -3.08 10.31
CA ALA A 93 14.41 -2.79 10.31
C ALA A 93 14.95 -2.42 11.71
N SER A 94 14.16 -1.70 12.53
CA SER A 94 14.58 -1.28 13.87
C SER A 94 14.79 -2.45 14.84
N ILE A 95 14.10 -3.57 14.62
CA ILE A 95 14.28 -4.83 15.34
C ILE A 95 15.15 -5.85 14.58
N SER A 96 15.92 -5.38 13.60
CA SER A 96 16.86 -6.17 12.79
C SER A 96 16.20 -7.22 11.89
N ILE A 97 14.92 -7.10 11.57
CA ILE A 97 14.21 -8.05 10.71
C ILE A 97 14.31 -7.62 9.25
N LYS A 98 14.78 -8.53 8.40
CA LYS A 98 14.96 -8.36 6.95
C LYS A 98 14.12 -9.38 6.20
N ILE A 99 13.36 -8.91 5.20
CA ILE A 99 12.63 -9.74 4.23
C ILE A 99 13.46 -9.80 2.96
N LYS A 100 13.83 -11.01 2.51
CA LYS A 100 14.79 -11.22 1.41
C LYS A 100 14.15 -11.40 0.02
N SER A 101 12.86 -11.74 -0.03
CA SER A 101 12.17 -12.11 -1.26
C SER A 101 11.35 -10.94 -1.80
N GLU A 102 11.58 -10.57 -3.06
CA GLU A 102 10.76 -9.57 -3.77
C GLU A 102 9.36 -10.12 -4.10
N ILE A 103 9.24 -11.43 -4.30
CA ILE A 103 7.95 -12.07 -4.60
C ILE A 103 7.07 -12.02 -3.35
N GLY A 104 5.91 -11.35 -3.48
CA GLY A 104 4.95 -11.21 -2.39
C GLY A 104 5.46 -10.34 -1.25
N ILE A 105 6.45 -9.47 -1.49
CA ILE A 105 7.08 -8.61 -0.48
C ILE A 105 6.05 -7.84 0.36
N HIS A 106 4.99 -7.34 -0.26
CA HIS A 106 3.91 -6.61 0.40
C HIS A 106 3.16 -7.49 1.43
N LYS A 107 2.78 -8.70 1.03
CA LYS A 107 2.13 -9.67 1.93
C LYS A 107 3.08 -10.11 3.04
N LYS A 108 4.33 -10.46 2.71
CA LYS A 108 5.34 -10.88 3.69
C LYS A 108 5.60 -9.76 4.70
N THR A 109 5.69 -8.51 4.25
CA THR A 109 5.85 -7.33 5.11
C THR A 109 4.68 -7.20 6.08
N PHE A 110 3.45 -7.32 5.60
CA PHE A 110 2.26 -7.28 6.44
C PHE A 110 2.26 -8.39 7.50
N GLU A 111 2.39 -9.66 7.08
CA GLU A 111 2.35 -10.81 8.01
C GLU A 111 3.48 -10.72 9.05
N THR A 112 4.68 -10.29 8.64
CA THR A 112 5.83 -10.10 9.53
C THR A 112 5.60 -8.95 10.52
N LEU A 113 5.00 -7.85 10.07
CA LEU A 113 4.65 -6.72 10.93
C LEU A 113 3.61 -7.13 11.98
N VAL A 114 2.54 -7.83 11.58
CA VAL A 114 1.53 -8.36 12.50
C VAL A 114 2.18 -9.27 13.54
N TYR A 115 3.04 -10.20 13.10
CA TYR A 115 3.71 -11.15 13.97
C TYR A 115 4.59 -10.46 15.03
N TYR A 116 5.42 -9.49 14.63
CA TYR A 116 6.35 -8.85 15.56
C TYR A 116 5.75 -7.70 16.37
N PHE A 117 4.77 -6.97 15.84
CA PHE A 117 4.28 -5.74 16.47
C PHE A 117 2.85 -5.85 17.00
N TYR A 118 1.96 -6.65 16.42
CA TYR A 118 0.61 -6.80 16.96
C TYR A 118 0.49 -7.92 17.98
N LEU A 119 0.98 -9.11 17.66
CA LEU A 119 0.93 -10.24 18.61
C LEU A 119 1.73 -9.94 19.89
N ASN A 120 2.77 -9.11 19.79
CA ASN A 120 3.55 -8.61 20.93
C ASN A 120 3.00 -7.30 21.54
N LYS A 121 1.79 -6.88 21.16
CA LYS A 121 1.06 -5.70 21.69
C LYS A 121 1.81 -4.36 21.58
N ARG A 122 2.60 -4.17 20.53
CA ARG A 122 3.33 -2.93 20.23
C ARG A 122 2.57 -1.99 19.29
N ILE A 123 1.65 -2.51 18.50
CA ILE A 123 0.75 -1.75 17.61
C ILE A 123 -0.68 -2.23 17.82
N ALA A 124 -1.64 -1.30 17.82
CA ALA A 124 -3.05 -1.62 17.94
C ALA A 124 -3.59 -2.27 16.65
N LYS A 125 -4.58 -3.16 16.80
CA LYS A 125 -5.16 -3.94 15.70
C LYS A 125 -5.64 -3.08 14.53
N HIS A 126 -6.33 -1.99 14.83
CA HIS A 126 -7.03 -1.17 13.82
C HIS A 126 -6.06 -0.56 12.80
N TYR A 127 -4.87 -0.14 13.23
CA TYR A 127 -3.85 0.37 12.32
C TYR A 127 -3.34 -0.68 11.31
N LEU A 128 -3.34 -1.95 11.68
CA LEU A 128 -2.97 -3.03 10.76
C LEU A 128 -4.13 -3.46 9.88
N ASP A 129 -5.37 -3.38 10.37
CA ASP A 129 -6.57 -3.56 9.53
C ASP A 129 -6.60 -2.51 8.40
N GLU A 130 -6.32 -1.26 8.73
CA GLU A 130 -6.25 -0.16 7.78
C GLU A 130 -5.09 -0.32 6.78
N PHE A 131 -3.94 -0.85 7.22
CA PHE A 131 -2.82 -1.18 6.33
C PHE A 131 -3.22 -2.24 5.30
N GLU A 132 -3.87 -3.32 5.73
CA GLU A 132 -4.34 -4.39 4.84
C GLU A 132 -5.37 -3.87 3.84
N GLU A 133 -6.28 -3.03 4.30
CA GLU A 133 -7.30 -2.41 3.46
C GLU A 133 -6.64 -1.51 2.41
N ALA A 134 -5.72 -0.63 2.82
CA ALA A 134 -4.98 0.23 1.91
C ALA A 134 -4.20 -0.58 0.85
N GLN A 135 -3.58 -1.70 1.25
CA GLN A 135 -2.95 -2.62 0.30
C GLN A 135 -3.95 -3.16 -0.73
N THR A 136 -5.11 -3.62 -0.25
CA THR A 136 -6.15 -4.22 -1.10
C THR A 136 -6.72 -3.20 -2.07
N GLU A 137 -7.05 -2.00 -1.60
CA GLU A 137 -7.56 -0.91 -2.43
C GLU A 137 -6.54 -0.49 -3.51
N CYS A 138 -5.26 -0.40 -3.13
CA CYS A 138 -4.18 -0.10 -4.06
C CYS A 138 -4.07 -1.16 -5.17
N GLN A 139 -4.11 -2.45 -4.81
CA GLN A 139 -4.04 -3.56 -5.77
C GLN A 139 -5.26 -3.66 -6.68
N GLU A 140 -6.46 -3.39 -6.16
CA GLU A 140 -7.68 -3.37 -6.96
C GLU A 140 -7.67 -2.25 -8.01
N LEU A 141 -7.10 -1.09 -7.64
CA LEU A 141 -7.14 0.11 -8.48
C LEU A 141 -6.00 0.19 -9.49
N LEU A 142 -4.81 -0.33 -9.17
CA LEU A 142 -3.62 -0.28 -10.05
C LEU A 142 -3.44 -1.57 -10.87
N GLY A 143 -4.28 -2.58 -10.64
CA GLY A 143 -4.08 -3.93 -11.14
C GLY A 143 -3.21 -4.75 -10.19
N ARG A 144 -3.55 -6.03 -10.04
CA ARG A 144 -2.81 -6.94 -9.16
C ARG A 144 -1.37 -7.10 -9.68
N GLU A 145 -0.40 -6.99 -8.77
CA GLU A 145 0.92 -7.59 -9.00
C GLU A 145 0.75 -9.11 -9.00
N GLU A 146 0.55 -9.68 -10.19
CA GLU A 146 0.52 -11.13 -10.36
C GLU A 146 1.94 -11.70 -10.24
N PRO A 147 2.14 -12.82 -9.52
CA PRO A 147 3.39 -13.54 -9.57
C PRO A 147 3.64 -14.01 -11.00
N ILE A 148 4.80 -13.65 -11.55
CA ILE A 148 5.28 -14.14 -12.85
C ILE A 148 5.48 -15.66 -12.74
N ALA A 149 4.44 -16.44 -13.08
CA ALA A 149 4.57 -17.86 -13.45
C ALA A 149 3.38 -18.46 -14.21
N LEU A 150 2.22 -17.81 -14.39
CA LEU A 150 1.06 -18.50 -15.00
C LEU A 150 0.20 -17.68 -16.00
N MET A 151 0.73 -16.63 -16.62
CA MET A 151 -0.05 -15.71 -17.48
C MET A 151 0.23 -15.76 -18.99
N GLN A 152 1.12 -16.62 -19.50
CA GLN A 152 1.50 -16.58 -20.92
C GLN A 152 0.58 -17.35 -21.90
N ARG A 153 -0.54 -17.95 -21.47
CA ARG A 153 -1.45 -18.66 -22.40
C ARG A 153 -2.89 -18.18 -22.53
N LYS A 154 -3.37 -17.27 -21.67
CA LYS A 154 -4.76 -16.73 -21.75
C LYS A 154 -4.89 -15.26 -22.14
N ALA A 155 -3.78 -14.51 -22.19
CA ALA A 155 -3.81 -13.07 -22.51
C ALA A 155 -4.19 -12.78 -23.98
N LYS A 156 -3.85 -13.67 -24.92
CA LYS A 156 -4.08 -13.43 -26.36
C LYS A 156 -5.54 -13.56 -26.79
N GLU A 157 -6.34 -14.38 -26.09
CA GLU A 157 -7.78 -14.53 -26.36
C GLU A 157 -8.66 -13.52 -25.60
N LEU A 158 -8.19 -12.99 -24.46
CA LEU A 158 -8.92 -12.00 -23.68
C LEU A 158 -8.78 -10.57 -24.25
N ILE A 159 -7.63 -10.23 -24.82
CA ILE A 159 -7.40 -8.90 -25.45
C ILE A 159 -8.32 -8.69 -26.66
N LEU A 160 -8.57 -9.73 -27.47
CA LEU A 160 -9.48 -9.67 -28.62
C LEU A 160 -10.97 -9.60 -28.23
N LYS A 161 -11.34 -10.02 -27.01
CA LYS A 161 -12.71 -9.89 -26.48
C LYS A 161 -12.93 -8.59 -25.70
N TYR A 162 -11.87 -8.03 -25.13
CA TYR A 162 -11.91 -6.75 -24.41
C TYR A 162 -12.11 -5.57 -25.36
N ASP A 163 -11.48 -5.61 -26.55
CA ASP A 163 -11.59 -4.55 -27.55
C ASP A 163 -13.04 -4.35 -28.05
N SER A 164 -13.82 -5.43 -28.18
CA SER A 164 -15.25 -5.35 -28.60
C SER A 164 -16.23 -5.01 -27.47
N GLU A 165 -15.85 -5.20 -26.21
CA GLU A 165 -16.62 -4.76 -25.04
C GLU A 165 -16.27 -3.31 -24.65
N MET A 166 -15.11 -2.80 -25.08
CA MET A 166 -14.70 -1.40 -24.90
C MET A 166 -15.60 -0.42 -25.67
N GLU A 167 -16.01 -0.74 -26.90
CA GLU A 167 -16.93 0.08 -27.71
C GLU A 167 -18.35 0.18 -27.10
N LYS A 168 -18.79 -0.82 -26.31
CA LYS A 168 -20.11 -0.81 -25.65
C LYS A 168 -20.14 0.00 -24.35
N ARG A 169 -18.98 0.42 -23.85
CA ARG A 169 -18.83 1.10 -22.55
C ARG A 169 -18.97 2.63 -22.63
N SER A 170 -19.21 3.19 -23.82
CA SER A 170 -19.33 4.63 -24.07
C SER A 170 -20.59 5.29 -23.49
N THR A 171 -21.54 4.55 -22.87
CA THR A 171 -22.87 5.14 -22.56
C THR A 171 -23.37 4.99 -21.13
N PHE A 172 -22.62 4.46 -20.15
CA PHE A 172 -23.18 4.37 -18.79
C PHE A 172 -22.15 4.54 -17.66
N THR A 173 -22.46 5.49 -16.76
CA THR A 173 -21.98 5.62 -15.36
C THR A 173 -20.66 6.36 -15.09
N TYR A 174 -20.55 7.63 -15.49
CA TYR A 174 -19.41 8.49 -15.06
C TYR A 174 -19.61 9.10 -13.65
N GLU A 175 -20.85 9.36 -13.22
CA GLU A 175 -21.11 10.09 -11.97
C GLU A 175 -20.94 9.26 -10.68
N MET A 176 -21.11 7.93 -10.73
CA MET A 176 -20.98 7.08 -9.53
C MET A 176 -19.51 6.72 -9.20
N GLY A 177 -18.58 6.90 -10.15
CA GLY A 177 -17.17 6.48 -10.05
C GLY A 177 -16.21 7.53 -9.45
N GLN A 178 -16.42 8.83 -9.69
CA GLN A 178 -15.49 9.87 -9.21
C GLN A 178 -15.65 10.18 -7.71
N LYS A 179 -16.89 10.34 -7.22
CA LYS A 179 -17.17 10.64 -5.81
C LYS A 179 -16.72 9.54 -4.85
N THR A 180 -16.78 8.29 -5.31
CA THR A 180 -16.26 7.13 -4.56
C THR A 180 -14.74 7.15 -4.49
N LYS A 181 -14.06 7.50 -5.60
CA LYS A 181 -12.59 7.59 -5.64
C LYS A 181 -12.06 8.74 -4.79
N SER A 182 -12.73 9.89 -4.78
CA SER A 182 -12.33 11.05 -3.99
C SER A 182 -12.43 10.77 -2.49
N THR A 183 -13.55 10.17 -2.04
CA THR A 183 -13.73 9.75 -0.65
C THR A 183 -12.65 8.77 -0.21
N LYS A 184 -12.39 7.73 -1.03
CA LYS A 184 -11.33 6.75 -0.74
C LYS A 184 -9.94 7.40 -0.65
N ALA A 185 -9.62 8.32 -1.56
CA ALA A 185 -8.34 9.03 -1.54
C ALA A 185 -8.12 9.82 -0.25
N ILE A 186 -9.14 10.53 0.23
CA ILE A 186 -9.08 11.26 1.50
C ILE A 186 -8.84 10.29 2.66
N THR A 187 -9.64 9.22 2.75
CA THR A 187 -9.50 8.20 3.80
C THR A 187 -8.13 7.51 3.78
N SER A 188 -7.59 7.19 2.59
CA SER A 188 -6.24 6.60 2.49
C SER A 188 -5.16 7.56 3.01
N LEU A 189 -5.26 8.86 2.71
CA LEU A 189 -4.33 9.86 3.22
C LEU A 189 -4.40 9.98 4.75
N GLU A 190 -5.61 10.02 5.32
CA GLU A 190 -5.82 10.08 6.77
C GLU A 190 -5.19 8.86 7.46
N ARG A 191 -5.51 7.65 7.00
CA ARG A 191 -4.93 6.39 7.49
C ARG A 191 -3.41 6.40 7.40
N ALA A 192 -2.84 6.84 6.28
CA ALA A 192 -1.38 6.89 6.12
C ALA A 192 -0.72 7.88 7.08
N ALA A 193 -1.36 9.03 7.36
CA ALA A 193 -0.85 10.02 8.31
C ALA A 193 -0.91 9.51 9.76
N GLU A 194 -2.02 8.89 10.16
CA GLU A 194 -2.19 8.30 11.48
C GLU A 194 -1.19 7.15 11.70
N PHE A 195 -1.14 6.20 10.75
CA PHE A 195 -0.19 5.09 10.79
C PHE A 195 1.26 5.56 10.90
N TYR A 196 1.64 6.57 10.11
CA TYR A 196 2.97 7.18 10.17
C TYR A 196 3.27 7.72 11.58
N ASN A 197 2.36 8.51 12.15
CA ASN A 197 2.57 9.14 13.44
C ASN A 197 2.68 8.13 14.58
N GLU A 198 1.84 7.10 14.60
CA GLU A 198 1.90 6.06 15.64
C GLU A 198 3.15 5.20 15.54
N CYS A 199 3.54 4.81 14.33
CA CYS A 199 4.77 4.04 14.14
C CYS A 199 6.01 4.86 14.51
N LEU A 200 6.00 6.17 14.25
CA LEU A 200 7.10 7.05 14.61
C LEU A 200 7.30 7.13 16.14
N LYS A 201 6.23 7.05 16.93
CA LYS A 201 6.33 6.99 18.42
C LYS A 201 7.01 5.72 18.92
N ILE A 202 7.01 4.64 18.13
CA ILE A 202 7.67 3.36 18.48
C ILE A 202 9.16 3.41 18.14
N LEU A 203 9.54 4.23 17.16
CA LEU A 203 10.92 4.37 16.67
C LEU A 203 11.74 5.41 17.44
N ASN A 204 11.09 6.28 18.20
CA ASN A 204 11.70 7.30 19.07
C ASN A 204 11.60 6.88 20.54
#